data_AF-A0A8C6VNN8-F1
#
_entry.id   AF-A0A8C6VNN8-F1
#
_cell.length_a   1.000
_cell.length_b   1.000
_cell.length_c   1.000
_cell.angle_alpha   90.00
_cell.angle_beta   90.00
_cell.angle_gamma   90.00
#
_symmetry.space_group_name_H-M   'P 1'
#
loop_
_entity.id
_entity.type
_entity.pdbx_description
1 polymer ?
#
loop_
_entity_poly.entity_id
_entity_poly.type
_entity_poly.pdbx_seq_one_letter_code
_entity_poly.pdbx_strand_id
1 'polypeptide(L)'
;WFLGFMTSNAIGMIPEIPGLPEILCYSYCYVGLMTGLFYRYRTYHDWLNQPNPSEIPTWKPLLYRLVMMPVFATTFLAVSYICPPEFVENAAFYEKGLYFRLFYMMPVSFVFRLRNYVTWYGAESACITAGLGAYPTWASSKPAFMCALPPGSSPSDGCVAYDYETIRNIDPNGTEFCIKVKDAIHCWNMTVQWWFYQYTYKNVSFLPHPFLLRYTWTMAISAYWHGLRPGYHLSFLTIPLCLVAEEAMEDGILRHLSPSGRICANWTHRLLKMRAYDYVCVGFLLRSFEGTICYWSSVYYCVHVGAVSFLVVGKAMGALRKWQR
;
A
#
# COMPACT_ATOMS: atom_id res chain seq x y z
N TRP A 1 29.49 -27.46 31.71
CA TRP A 1 28.25 -27.68 32.47
C TRP A 1 27.78 -26.30 32.94
N PHE A 2 27.09 -25.49 32.15
CA PHE A 2 25.72 -25.68 31.67
C PHE A 2 25.59 -25.27 30.19
N LEU A 3 25.46 -26.28 29.33
CA LEU A 3 24.78 -26.15 28.04
C LEU A 3 23.29 -26.30 28.34
N GLY A 4 22.60 -25.19 28.52
CA GLY A 4 21.14 -25.14 28.47
C GLY A 4 20.73 -24.73 27.07
N PHE A 5 20.59 -25.71 26.17
CA PHE A 5 19.85 -25.50 24.93
C PHE A 5 18.41 -25.11 25.31
N MET A 6 18.08 -23.82 25.22
CA MET A 6 16.68 -23.40 25.17
C MET A 6 16.14 -23.78 23.78
N THR A 7 15.70 -25.03 23.65
CA THR A 7 14.83 -25.49 22.57
C THR A 7 13.43 -24.91 22.76
N SER A 8 13.30 -23.59 22.62
CA SER A 8 11.99 -23.00 22.33
C SER A 8 11.90 -22.84 20.82
N ASN A 9 11.38 -23.86 20.15
CA ASN A 9 10.99 -23.83 18.72
C ASN A 9 9.77 -22.90 18.46
N ALA A 10 9.50 -21.96 19.36
CA ALA A 10 8.39 -21.04 19.26
C ALA A 10 8.75 -19.94 18.25
N ILE A 11 8.58 -20.24 16.96
CA ILE A 11 8.59 -19.25 15.89
C ILE A 11 7.64 -18.12 16.29
N GLY A 12 8.20 -16.92 16.43
CA GLY A 12 7.42 -15.77 16.80
C GLY A 12 7.10 -15.65 18.30
N MET A 13 8.07 -15.92 19.15
CA MET A 13 8.08 -15.36 20.50
C MET A 13 9.35 -14.53 20.64
N ILE A 14 9.24 -13.34 21.23
CA ILE A 14 10.43 -12.60 21.66
C ILE A 14 10.72 -13.10 23.08
N PRO A 15 11.78 -13.90 23.30
CA PRO A 15 12.02 -14.54 24.59
C PRO A 15 12.39 -13.52 25.68
N GLU A 16 13.13 -12.48 25.31
CA GLU A 16 13.65 -11.46 26.22
C GLU A 16 13.62 -10.06 25.58
N ILE A 17 13.61 -9.01 26.41
CA ILE A 17 13.67 -7.63 25.92
C ILE A 17 15.04 -7.41 25.27
N PRO A 18 15.10 -6.92 24.01
CA PRO A 18 16.37 -6.74 23.33
C PRO A 18 17.21 -5.64 23.99
N GLY A 19 18.52 -5.87 24.07
CA GLY A 19 19.49 -4.87 24.50
C GLY A 19 19.71 -3.79 23.44
N LEU A 20 20.51 -2.79 23.81
CA LEU A 20 20.88 -1.70 22.90
C LEU A 20 21.59 -2.20 21.63
N PRO A 21 22.56 -3.14 21.68
CA PRO A 21 23.23 -3.64 20.48
C PRO A 21 22.26 -4.30 19.50
N GLU A 22 21.33 -5.13 19.98
CA GLU A 22 20.36 -5.82 19.15
C GLU A 22 19.40 -4.83 18.47
N ILE A 23 18.96 -3.80 19.21
CA ILE A 23 18.12 -2.73 18.65
C ILE A 23 18.87 -1.96 17.57
N LEU A 24 20.14 -1.64 17.76
CA LEU A 24 20.95 -0.96 16.75
C LEU A 24 21.16 -1.83 15.51
N CYS A 25 21.49 -3.11 15.68
CA CYS A 25 21.66 -4.05 14.57
C CYS A 25 20.36 -4.24 13.77
N TYR A 26 19.21 -4.31 14.44
CA TYR A 26 17.91 -4.31 13.79
C TYR A 26 17.64 -2.99 13.04
N SER A 27 17.83 -1.86 13.71
CA SER A 27 17.50 -0.53 13.15
C SER A 27 18.32 -0.18 11.92
N TYR A 28 19.57 -0.67 11.86
CA TYR A 28 20.50 -0.44 10.76
C TYR A 28 20.74 -1.68 9.89
N CYS A 29 19.85 -2.68 9.94
CA CYS A 29 19.98 -3.88 9.14
C CYS A 29 19.91 -3.56 7.63
N TYR A 30 21.05 -3.72 6.95
CA TYR A 30 21.25 -3.29 5.55
C TYR A 30 20.27 -3.96 4.56
N VAL A 31 19.75 -5.15 4.88
CA VAL A 31 18.89 -5.94 4.01
C VAL A 31 17.60 -5.19 3.65
N GLY A 32 17.04 -4.40 4.58
CA GLY A 32 15.80 -3.65 4.35
C GLY A 32 15.90 -2.14 4.56
N LEU A 33 17.08 -1.61 4.94
CA LEU A 33 17.25 -0.20 5.30
C LEU A 33 16.98 0.76 4.13
N MET A 34 17.41 0.42 2.92
CA MET A 34 17.49 1.38 1.80
C MET A 34 16.15 1.62 1.06
N THR A 35 15.16 0.77 1.26
CA THR A 35 13.99 0.67 0.37
C THR A 35 12.65 0.85 1.07
N GLY A 36 12.67 1.16 2.38
CA GLY A 36 11.49 1.51 3.16
C GLY A 36 10.55 0.33 3.47
N LEU A 37 11.04 -0.91 3.36
CA LEU A 37 10.32 -2.10 3.80
C LEU A 37 10.26 -2.13 5.33
N PHE A 38 9.05 -2.10 5.89
CA PHE A 38 8.88 -2.26 7.32
C PHE A 38 8.81 -3.75 7.69
N TYR A 39 9.63 -4.19 8.64
CA TYR A 39 9.49 -5.47 9.31
C TYR A 39 9.74 -5.28 10.79
N ARG A 40 9.10 -6.09 11.62
CA ARG A 40 9.19 -5.96 13.09
C ARG A 40 10.51 -6.53 13.60
N TYR A 41 10.94 -6.07 14.78
CA TYR A 41 12.09 -6.67 15.48
C TYR A 41 11.95 -8.19 15.62
N ARG A 42 10.73 -8.68 15.88
CA ARG A 42 10.45 -10.12 15.90
C ARG A 42 10.82 -10.83 14.60
N THR A 43 10.53 -10.24 13.44
CA THR A 43 10.87 -10.83 12.14
C THR A 43 12.38 -10.86 11.92
N TYR A 44 13.08 -9.84 12.39
CA TYR A 44 14.54 -9.80 12.40
C TYR A 44 15.13 -10.86 13.34
N HIS A 45 14.61 -10.97 14.55
CA HIS A 45 15.05 -11.96 15.54
C HIS A 45 14.79 -13.40 15.07
N ASP A 46 13.59 -13.67 14.55
CA ASP A 46 13.23 -14.98 14.00
C ASP A 46 14.18 -15.37 12.84
N TRP A 47 14.54 -14.40 11.98
CA TRP A 47 15.49 -14.60 10.88
C TRP A 47 16.89 -14.98 11.36
N LEU A 48 17.41 -14.34 12.40
CA LEU A 48 18.73 -14.67 12.97
C LEU A 48 18.76 -16.04 13.66
N ASN A 49 17.62 -16.50 14.18
CA ASN A 49 17.50 -17.72 14.98
C ASN A 49 16.79 -18.85 14.24
N GLN A 50 16.79 -18.85 12.91
CA GLN A 50 16.19 -19.93 12.12
C GLN A 50 16.94 -21.26 12.39
N PRO A 51 16.24 -22.37 12.68
CA PRO A 51 16.89 -23.63 13.04
C PRO A 51 17.70 -24.24 11.89
N ASN A 52 17.22 -24.12 10.63
CA ASN A 52 17.87 -24.65 9.42
C ASN A 52 17.83 -23.63 8.26
N PRO A 53 18.58 -22.52 8.30
CA PRO A 53 18.49 -21.46 7.29
C PRO A 53 18.91 -21.94 5.88
N SER A 54 19.81 -22.92 5.79
CA SER A 54 20.25 -23.51 4.51
C SER A 54 19.17 -24.33 3.79
N GLU A 55 18.14 -24.79 4.50
CA GLU A 55 17.04 -25.57 3.94
C GLU A 55 15.91 -24.67 3.41
N ILE A 56 15.92 -23.38 3.75
CA ILE A 56 14.88 -22.45 3.34
C ILE A 56 15.02 -22.14 1.85
N PRO A 57 13.98 -22.38 1.03
CA PRO A 57 14.06 -22.10 -0.40
C PRO A 57 14.09 -20.58 -0.65
N THR A 58 15.20 -20.10 -1.22
CA THR A 58 15.37 -18.69 -1.63
C THR A 58 15.26 -18.52 -3.15
N TRP A 59 15.91 -19.40 -3.93
CA TRP A 59 16.00 -19.30 -5.39
C TRP A 59 14.63 -19.27 -6.11
N LYS A 60 13.73 -20.22 -5.80
CA LYS A 60 12.43 -20.30 -6.47
C LYS A 60 11.58 -19.05 -6.17
N PRO A 61 11.34 -18.66 -4.90
CA PRO A 61 10.62 -17.42 -4.57
C PRO A 61 11.26 -16.17 -5.17
N LEU A 62 12.59 -16.10 -5.19
CA LEU A 62 13.33 -15.01 -5.81
C LEU A 62 13.01 -14.91 -7.30
N LEU A 63 13.10 -16.02 -8.05
CA LEU A 63 12.81 -16.04 -9.48
C LEU A 63 11.36 -15.62 -9.77
N TYR A 64 10.40 -16.13 -9.00
CA TYR A 64 9.00 -15.72 -9.13
C TYR A 64 8.80 -14.22 -8.89
N ARG A 65 9.55 -13.64 -7.95
CA ARG A 65 9.49 -12.20 -7.70
C ARG A 65 10.15 -11.42 -8.86
N LEU A 66 11.34 -11.83 -9.30
CA LEU A 66 12.12 -11.11 -10.32
C LEU A 66 11.47 -11.12 -11.71
N VAL A 67 10.66 -12.13 -12.08
CA VAL A 67 10.17 -12.31 -13.46
C VAL A 67 9.42 -11.09 -14.02
N MET A 68 8.69 -10.35 -13.19
CA MET A 68 7.95 -9.16 -13.61
C MET A 68 8.78 -7.88 -13.62
N MET A 69 9.95 -7.87 -12.97
CA MET A 69 10.79 -6.66 -12.87
C MET A 69 11.25 -6.13 -14.24
N PRO A 70 11.74 -6.96 -15.19
CA PRO A 70 12.10 -6.49 -16.52
C PRO A 70 10.91 -5.87 -17.27
N VAL A 71 9.72 -6.44 -17.13
CA VAL A 71 8.50 -5.91 -17.75
C VAL A 71 8.16 -4.54 -17.18
N PHE A 72 8.19 -4.38 -15.85
CA PHE A 72 7.94 -3.09 -15.22
C PHE A 72 9.02 -2.05 -15.57
N ALA A 73 10.30 -2.44 -15.58
CA ALA A 73 11.41 -1.54 -15.88
C ALA A 73 11.40 -1.06 -17.33
N THR A 74 11.21 -1.98 -18.29
CA THR A 74 11.13 -1.62 -19.72
C THR A 74 9.91 -0.77 -20.03
N THR A 75 8.75 -1.09 -19.44
CA THR A 75 7.54 -0.27 -19.58
C THR A 75 7.72 1.10 -18.94
N PHE A 76 8.36 1.18 -17.78
CA PHE A 76 8.68 2.44 -17.11
C PHE A 76 9.54 3.32 -18.01
N LEU A 77 10.63 2.79 -18.58
CA LEU A 77 11.51 3.54 -19.47
C LEU A 77 10.78 3.97 -20.75
N ALA A 78 10.03 3.08 -21.39
CA ALA A 78 9.30 3.37 -22.61
C ALA A 78 8.24 4.47 -22.41
N VAL A 79 7.40 4.36 -21.37
CA VAL A 79 6.35 5.34 -21.12
C VAL A 79 6.94 6.67 -20.62
N SER A 80 8.01 6.65 -19.82
CA SER A 80 8.69 7.89 -19.39
C SER A 80 9.32 8.63 -20.58
N TYR A 81 9.81 7.90 -21.58
CA TYR A 81 10.34 8.51 -22.80
C TYR A 81 9.25 9.15 -23.65
N ILE A 82 8.10 8.47 -23.81
CA ILE A 82 6.98 8.96 -24.64
C ILE A 82 6.20 10.07 -23.93
N CYS A 83 5.98 9.93 -22.63
CA CYS A 83 5.21 10.83 -21.78
C CYS A 83 6.02 11.23 -20.54
N PRO A 84 7.00 12.15 -20.67
CA PRO A 84 7.84 12.59 -19.55
C PRO A 84 7.01 13.15 -18.40
N PRO A 85 7.16 12.63 -17.17
CA PRO A 85 6.46 13.16 -15.99
C PRO A 85 6.68 14.65 -15.76
N GLU A 86 7.87 15.15 -16.10
CA GLU A 86 8.28 16.54 -15.92
C GLU A 86 7.48 17.51 -16.80
N PHE A 87 6.81 17.01 -17.86
CA PHE A 87 6.02 17.87 -18.75
C PHE A 87 4.86 18.57 -18.01
N VAL A 88 4.33 18.00 -16.91
CA VAL A 88 3.25 18.64 -16.13
C VAL A 88 3.68 19.94 -15.43
N GLU A 89 4.99 20.15 -15.28
CA GLU A 89 5.57 21.38 -14.71
C GLU A 89 5.79 22.46 -15.78
N ASN A 90 5.70 22.12 -17.06
CA ASN A 90 6.06 23.00 -18.16
C ASN A 90 4.88 23.90 -18.59
N ALA A 91 5.13 25.17 -18.93
CA ALA A 91 4.05 26.10 -19.31
C ALA A 91 3.25 25.62 -20.55
N ALA A 92 3.93 24.99 -21.51
CA ALA A 92 3.33 24.43 -22.71
C ALA A 92 2.31 23.30 -22.44
N PHE A 93 2.34 22.70 -21.24
CA PHE A 93 1.31 21.75 -20.82
C PHE A 93 -0.04 22.43 -20.58
N TYR A 94 -0.02 23.64 -20.01
CA TYR A 94 -1.22 24.38 -19.65
C TYR A 94 -1.91 25.03 -20.86
N GLU A 95 -1.20 25.16 -21.98
CA GLU A 95 -1.77 25.53 -23.29
C GLU A 95 -2.61 24.40 -23.91
N LYS A 96 -2.47 23.15 -23.42
CA LYS A 96 -3.22 22.00 -23.93
C LYS A 96 -4.66 22.00 -23.42
N GLY A 97 -5.56 21.48 -24.24
CA GLY A 97 -6.98 21.34 -23.90
C GLY A 97 -7.21 20.48 -22.65
N LEU A 98 -8.39 20.63 -22.03
CA LEU A 98 -8.77 19.89 -20.81
C LEU A 98 -8.62 18.37 -20.97
N TYR A 99 -9.10 17.79 -22.06
CA TYR A 99 -9.02 16.34 -22.29
C TYR A 99 -7.59 15.84 -22.37
N PHE A 100 -6.67 16.61 -22.95
CA PHE A 100 -5.25 16.26 -22.98
C PHE A 100 -4.68 16.25 -21.57
N ARG A 101 -4.95 17.29 -20.76
CA ARG A 101 -4.46 17.37 -19.37
C ARG A 101 -5.03 16.24 -18.50
N LEU A 102 -6.30 15.89 -18.71
CA LEU A 102 -6.95 14.75 -18.04
C LEU A 102 -6.41 13.39 -18.50
N PHE A 103 -6.00 13.27 -19.76
CA PHE A 103 -5.34 12.07 -20.25
C PHE A 103 -3.92 11.96 -19.72
N TYR A 104 -3.16 13.06 -19.68
CA TYR A 104 -1.74 13.05 -19.35
C TYR A 104 -1.45 12.68 -17.89
N MET A 105 -2.39 12.85 -16.95
CA MET A 105 -2.20 12.31 -15.59
C MET A 105 -2.06 10.78 -15.57
N MET A 106 -2.66 10.08 -16.54
CA MET A 106 -2.67 8.62 -16.60
C MET A 106 -1.26 8.04 -16.81
N PRO A 107 -0.52 8.39 -17.88
CA PRO A 107 0.84 7.90 -18.05
C PRO A 107 1.77 8.40 -16.94
N VAL A 108 1.60 9.62 -16.45
CA VAL A 108 2.41 10.17 -15.35
C VAL A 108 2.27 9.32 -14.09
N SER A 109 1.04 9.02 -13.69
CA SER A 109 0.80 8.16 -12.54
C SER A 109 1.20 6.71 -12.78
N PHE A 110 1.01 6.20 -14.00
CA PHE A 110 1.44 4.86 -14.36
C PHE A 110 2.96 4.69 -14.26
N VAL A 111 3.73 5.66 -14.77
CA VAL A 111 5.19 5.72 -14.63
C VAL A 111 5.59 5.75 -13.16
N PHE A 112 4.93 6.56 -12.34
CA PHE A 112 5.16 6.58 -10.90
C PHE A 112 4.92 5.22 -10.25
N ARG A 113 3.81 4.53 -10.60
CA ARG A 113 3.52 3.20 -10.06
C ARG A 113 4.56 2.16 -10.49
N LEU A 114 4.90 2.10 -11.78
CA LEU A 114 5.90 1.18 -12.30
C LEU A 114 7.27 1.36 -11.63
N ARG A 115 7.71 2.61 -11.41
CA ARG A 115 8.95 2.91 -10.70
C ARG A 115 8.94 2.33 -9.28
N ASN A 116 7.84 2.49 -8.56
CA ASN A 116 7.69 1.93 -7.21
C ASN A 116 7.58 0.40 -7.24
N TYR A 117 6.92 -0.20 -8.23
CA TYR A 117 6.86 -1.65 -8.39
C TYR A 117 8.26 -2.24 -8.55
N VAL A 118 9.10 -1.68 -9.43
CA VAL A 118 10.50 -2.11 -9.61
C VAL A 118 11.28 -1.96 -8.30
N THR A 119 11.13 -0.83 -7.62
CA THR A 119 11.85 -0.54 -6.37
C THR A 119 11.49 -1.53 -5.26
N TRP A 120 10.19 -1.78 -5.04
CA TRP A 120 9.73 -2.70 -3.99
C TRP A 120 9.94 -4.17 -4.35
N TYR A 121 9.84 -4.55 -5.62
CA TYR A 121 10.22 -5.90 -6.03
C TYR A 121 11.72 -6.16 -5.81
N GLY A 122 12.57 -5.17 -6.07
CA GLY A 122 14.00 -5.27 -5.78
C GLY A 122 14.28 -5.39 -4.28
N ALA A 123 13.56 -4.61 -3.47
CA ALA A 123 13.62 -4.66 -2.02
C ALA A 123 13.18 -6.03 -1.45
N GLU A 124 12.04 -6.55 -1.92
CA GLU A 124 11.53 -7.86 -1.55
C GLU A 124 12.51 -8.96 -1.97
N SER A 125 13.10 -8.84 -3.16
CA SER A 125 14.10 -9.77 -3.67
C SER A 125 15.38 -9.78 -2.83
N ALA A 126 15.83 -8.63 -2.33
CA ALA A 126 16.95 -8.55 -1.39
C ALA A 126 16.65 -9.28 -0.08
N CYS A 127 15.45 -9.11 0.46
CA CYS A 127 15.00 -9.83 1.65
C CYS A 127 14.91 -11.35 1.41
N ILE A 128 14.34 -11.76 0.28
CA ILE A 128 14.24 -13.18 -0.12
C ILE A 128 15.62 -13.81 -0.25
N THR A 129 16.58 -13.10 -0.87
CA THR A 129 17.96 -13.59 -1.03
C THR A 129 18.64 -13.80 0.32
N ALA A 130 18.34 -12.96 1.31
CA ALA A 130 18.85 -13.08 2.67
C ALA A 130 18.09 -14.11 3.54
N GLY A 131 16.96 -14.66 3.08
CA GLY A 131 16.06 -15.47 3.92
C GLY A 131 15.24 -14.66 4.93
N LEU A 132 15.30 -13.33 4.87
CA LEU A 132 14.58 -12.43 5.78
C LEU A 132 13.09 -12.42 5.46
N GLY A 133 12.28 -12.71 6.48
CA GLY A 133 10.82 -12.80 6.33
C GLY A 133 10.33 -14.15 5.82
N ALA A 134 11.21 -15.14 5.70
CA ALA A 134 10.84 -16.52 5.42
C ALA A 134 10.12 -17.12 6.63
N TYR A 135 8.91 -17.61 6.41
CA TYR A 135 8.16 -18.36 7.41
C TYR A 135 7.53 -19.60 6.80
N PRO A 136 7.34 -20.66 7.60
CA PRO A 136 6.56 -21.81 7.17
C PRO A 136 5.15 -21.40 6.76
N THR A 137 4.60 -21.99 5.71
CA THR A 137 3.26 -21.65 5.19
C THR A 137 2.15 -21.86 6.22
N TRP A 138 2.32 -22.81 7.15
CA TRP A 138 1.39 -23.02 8.26
C TRP A 138 1.33 -21.85 9.24
N ALA A 139 2.36 -20.98 9.30
CA ALA A 139 2.36 -19.77 10.12
C ALA A 139 1.44 -18.66 9.56
N SER A 140 0.83 -18.88 8.39
CA SER A 140 -0.16 -17.99 7.78
C SER A 140 0.31 -16.53 7.77
N SER A 141 1.52 -16.32 7.25
CA SER A 141 2.21 -15.04 7.31
C SER A 141 1.51 -13.99 6.42
N LYS A 142 1.58 -12.72 6.82
CA LYS A 142 0.95 -11.56 6.17
C LYS A 142 1.94 -10.39 6.19
N PRO A 143 1.78 -9.37 5.34
CA PRO A 143 2.65 -8.20 5.35
C PRO A 143 2.86 -7.62 6.76
N ALA A 144 4.12 -7.52 7.20
CA ALA A 144 4.57 -7.10 8.52
C ALA A 144 4.02 -7.90 9.72
N PHE A 145 3.35 -9.02 9.51
CA PHE A 145 2.68 -9.79 10.55
C PHE A 145 2.77 -11.30 10.33
N MET A 146 2.93 -12.05 11.42
CA MET A 146 2.84 -13.50 11.39
C MET A 146 1.92 -13.95 12.53
N CYS A 147 1.03 -14.90 12.23
CA CYS A 147 0.24 -15.60 13.23
C CYS A 147 1.11 -16.69 13.87
N ALA A 148 1.43 -16.56 15.16
CA ALA A 148 1.88 -17.74 15.90
C ALA A 148 0.66 -18.62 16.15
N LEU A 149 0.60 -19.80 15.54
CA LEU A 149 -0.26 -20.89 16.05
C LEU A 149 0.37 -21.44 17.35
N PRO A 150 -0.44 -21.90 18.31
CA PRO A 150 0.06 -22.37 19.60
C PRO A 150 0.99 -23.59 19.45
N PRO A 151 1.92 -23.78 20.40
CA PRO A 151 2.83 -24.93 20.42
C PRO A 151 2.02 -26.22 20.54
N GLY A 152 1.97 -27.01 19.48
CA GLY A 152 1.18 -28.25 19.41
C GLY A 152 0.92 -28.74 17.99
N SER A 153 0.98 -27.85 17.00
CA SER A 153 1.12 -28.23 15.58
C SER A 153 2.61 -28.39 15.26
N SER A 154 3.26 -29.40 15.83
CA SER A 154 4.58 -29.83 15.37
C SER A 154 4.50 -30.14 13.87
N PRO A 155 5.53 -29.79 13.07
CA PRO A 155 5.60 -30.30 11.70
C PRO A 155 5.55 -31.82 11.79
N SER A 156 4.56 -32.45 11.15
CA SER A 156 4.71 -33.84 10.73
C SER A 156 6.01 -33.94 9.94
N ASP A 157 6.89 -34.91 10.23
CA ASP A 157 8.26 -35.17 9.69
C ASP A 157 8.40 -35.12 8.15
N GLY A 158 8.05 -34.00 7.54
CA GLY A 158 7.94 -33.79 6.11
C GLY A 158 8.49 -32.44 5.71
N CYS A 159 8.69 -32.27 4.40
CA CYS A 159 9.21 -31.03 3.82
C CYS A 159 8.29 -29.85 4.17
N VAL A 160 8.80 -28.91 4.97
CA VAL A 160 8.09 -27.69 5.36
C VAL A 160 8.19 -26.68 4.24
N ALA A 161 7.05 -26.31 3.65
CA ALA A 161 6.99 -25.23 2.66
C ALA A 161 7.14 -23.87 3.34
N TYR A 162 7.86 -22.94 2.70
CA TYR A 162 8.07 -21.57 3.17
C TYR A 162 7.45 -20.55 2.22
N ASP A 163 6.96 -19.45 2.77
CA ASP A 163 6.59 -18.23 2.05
C ASP A 163 7.33 -17.01 2.60
N TYR A 164 7.24 -15.91 1.85
CA TYR A 164 7.84 -14.61 2.18
C TYR A 164 6.78 -13.51 2.29
N GLU A 165 5.53 -13.88 2.62
CA GLU A 165 4.41 -12.91 2.65
C GLU A 165 4.62 -11.84 3.74
N THR A 166 5.45 -12.09 4.75
CA THR A 166 5.78 -11.11 5.79
C THR A 166 6.51 -9.87 5.26
N ILE A 167 7.33 -10.03 4.23
CA ILE A 167 8.06 -8.91 3.61
C ILE A 167 7.39 -8.39 2.34
N ARG A 168 6.26 -8.97 1.93
CA ARG A 168 5.50 -8.52 0.75
C ARG A 168 4.95 -7.13 1.01
N ASN A 169 5.38 -6.18 0.18
CA ASN A 169 5.08 -4.76 0.33
C ASN A 169 4.25 -4.20 -0.81
N ILE A 170 4.16 -4.91 -1.93
CA ILE A 170 3.33 -4.48 -3.04
C ILE A 170 2.59 -5.64 -3.69
N ASP A 171 1.35 -5.35 -4.11
CA ASP A 171 0.57 -6.19 -5.01
C ASP A 171 0.15 -5.34 -6.24
N PRO A 172 0.90 -5.43 -7.36
CA PRO A 172 0.56 -4.68 -8.57
C PRO A 172 -0.80 -5.06 -9.14
N ASN A 173 -1.16 -6.34 -9.12
CA ASN A 173 -2.45 -6.79 -9.66
C ASN A 173 -3.61 -6.23 -8.84
N GLY A 174 -3.51 -6.30 -7.51
CA GLY A 174 -4.46 -5.66 -6.61
C GLY A 174 -4.53 -4.15 -6.83
N THR A 175 -3.40 -3.48 -6.96
CA THR A 175 -3.34 -2.01 -7.17
C THR A 175 -4.04 -1.58 -8.48
N GLU A 176 -3.75 -2.25 -9.59
CA GLU A 176 -4.31 -1.88 -10.89
C GLU A 176 -5.79 -2.30 -11.02
N PHE A 177 -6.15 -3.51 -10.58
CA PHE A 177 -7.42 -4.13 -10.93
C PHE A 177 -8.47 -4.19 -9.81
N CYS A 178 -8.15 -3.84 -8.56
CA CYS A 178 -9.19 -3.72 -7.55
C CYS A 178 -10.20 -2.63 -7.93
N ILE A 179 -11.42 -2.78 -7.41
CA ILE A 179 -12.53 -1.87 -7.72
C ILE A 179 -12.45 -0.62 -6.85
N LYS A 180 -12.17 -0.81 -5.55
CA LYS A 180 -12.26 0.24 -4.53
C LYS A 180 -10.93 0.93 -4.28
N VAL A 181 -11.00 2.23 -3.97
CA VAL A 181 -9.88 3.04 -3.48
C VAL A 181 -9.31 2.42 -2.21
N LYS A 182 -10.18 1.98 -1.29
CA LYS A 182 -9.76 1.33 -0.04
C LYS A 182 -8.92 0.07 -0.28
N ASP A 183 -9.33 -0.77 -1.22
CA ASP A 183 -8.62 -2.02 -1.53
C ASP A 183 -7.26 -1.73 -2.17
N ALA A 184 -7.19 -0.74 -3.06
CA ALA A 184 -5.94 -0.31 -3.69
C ALA A 184 -4.91 0.17 -2.65
N ILE A 185 -5.35 0.87 -1.61
CA ILE A 185 -4.46 1.32 -0.52
C ILE A 185 -3.86 0.12 0.22
N HIS A 186 -4.63 -0.95 0.44
CA HIS A 186 -4.14 -2.15 1.11
C HIS A 186 -3.16 -2.97 0.26
N CYS A 187 -3.11 -2.76 -1.06
CA CYS A 187 -2.16 -3.39 -1.98
C CYS A 187 -0.87 -2.56 -2.17
N TRP A 188 -0.81 -1.34 -1.63
CA TRP A 188 0.27 -0.39 -1.84
C TRP A 188 1.04 -0.10 -0.55
N ASN A 189 2.35 -0.35 -0.55
CA ASN A 189 3.22 -0.18 0.62
C ASN A 189 2.71 -0.94 1.86
N MET A 190 2.36 -2.22 1.66
CA MET A 190 1.56 -3.04 2.57
C MET A 190 2.15 -3.14 3.99
N THR A 191 3.47 -3.22 4.11
CA THR A 191 4.14 -3.34 5.42
C THR A 191 4.05 -2.05 6.23
N VAL A 192 4.19 -0.90 5.57
CA VAL A 192 4.03 0.42 6.18
C VAL A 192 2.56 0.73 6.45
N GLN A 193 1.63 0.27 5.60
CA GLN A 193 0.19 0.35 5.88
C GLN A 193 -0.16 -0.41 7.17
N TRP A 194 0.41 -1.59 7.37
CA TRP A 194 0.27 -2.31 8.65
C TRP A 194 0.80 -1.47 9.82
N TRP A 195 1.99 -0.86 9.69
CA TRP A 195 2.56 0.01 10.71
C TRP A 195 1.62 1.18 11.06
N PHE A 196 1.13 1.90 10.05
CA PHE A 196 0.19 3.00 10.26
C PHE A 196 -1.10 2.53 10.92
N TYR A 197 -1.63 1.37 10.53
CA TYR A 197 -2.83 0.84 11.14
C TYR A 197 -2.64 0.57 12.65
N GLN A 198 -1.53 -0.07 13.04
CA GLN A 198 -1.29 -0.44 14.43
C GLN A 198 -0.95 0.77 15.31
N TYR A 199 -0.09 1.66 14.84
CA TYR A 199 0.49 2.72 15.67
C TYR A 199 -0.18 4.09 15.50
N THR A 200 -1.02 4.28 14.47
CA THR A 200 -1.74 5.54 14.27
C THR A 200 -3.24 5.33 14.27
N TYR A 201 -3.77 4.53 13.35
CA TYR A 201 -5.22 4.41 13.10
C TYR A 201 -5.96 3.90 14.34
N LYS A 202 -5.44 2.85 14.99
CA LYS A 202 -6.05 2.28 16.22
C LYS A 202 -6.02 3.24 17.41
N ASN A 203 -5.01 4.10 17.49
CA ASN A 203 -4.80 4.95 18.66
C ASN A 203 -5.78 6.14 18.73
N VAL A 204 -6.46 6.46 17.62
CA VAL A 204 -7.48 7.53 17.55
C VAL A 204 -8.90 7.00 17.82
N SER A 205 -9.01 5.91 18.59
CA SER A 205 -10.29 5.23 18.80
C SER A 205 -11.25 5.95 19.75
N PHE A 206 -10.79 6.96 20.49
CA PHE A 206 -11.54 7.68 21.51
C PHE A 206 -12.43 8.83 20.98
N LEU A 207 -12.45 9.08 19.66
CA LEU A 207 -13.16 10.24 19.07
C LEU A 207 -14.53 9.87 18.42
N PRO A 208 -15.51 10.80 18.44
CA PRO A 208 -16.92 10.54 18.08
C PRO A 208 -17.22 10.30 16.59
N HIS A 209 -16.33 10.71 15.67
CA HIS A 209 -16.41 10.36 14.24
C HIS A 209 -15.27 9.43 13.84
N PRO A 210 -15.38 8.12 14.15
CA PRO A 210 -14.23 7.24 14.13
C PRO A 210 -13.68 7.05 12.72
N PHE A 211 -14.51 6.96 11.68
CA PHE A 211 -14.01 6.59 10.35
C PHE A 211 -13.19 7.70 9.68
N LEU A 212 -13.83 8.83 9.34
CA LEU A 212 -13.18 9.93 8.61
C LEU A 212 -11.99 10.49 9.40
N LEU A 213 -12.15 10.70 10.70
CA LEU A 213 -11.10 11.31 11.52
C LEU A 213 -9.88 10.40 11.65
N ARG A 214 -10.07 9.08 11.81
CA ARG A 214 -8.96 8.12 11.83
C ARG A 214 -8.22 8.12 10.49
N TYR A 215 -8.95 8.08 9.37
CA TYR A 215 -8.32 8.13 8.05
C TYR A 215 -7.59 9.45 7.79
N THR A 216 -8.19 10.59 8.13
CA THR A 216 -7.53 11.90 7.98
C THR A 216 -6.28 11.99 8.85
N TRP A 217 -6.34 11.55 10.10
CA TRP A 217 -5.16 11.54 10.98
C TRP A 217 -4.06 10.61 10.46
N THR A 218 -4.40 9.38 10.10
CA THR A 218 -3.44 8.42 9.53
C THR A 218 -2.83 8.95 8.24
N MET A 219 -3.61 9.55 7.35
CA MET A 219 -3.12 10.13 6.09
C MET A 219 -2.29 11.39 6.32
N ALA A 220 -2.58 12.19 7.34
CA ALA A 220 -1.74 13.33 7.73
C ALA A 220 -0.36 12.87 8.23
N ILE A 221 -0.31 11.84 9.08
CA ILE A 221 0.97 11.25 9.51
C ILE A 221 1.69 10.60 8.33
N SER A 222 0.97 9.94 7.43
CA SER A 222 1.55 9.39 6.19
C SER A 222 2.18 10.49 5.34
N ALA A 223 1.52 11.64 5.18
CA ALA A 223 2.08 12.79 4.47
C ALA A 223 3.35 13.31 5.13
N TYR A 224 3.32 13.46 6.47
CA TYR A 224 4.48 13.88 7.25
C TYR A 224 5.66 12.92 7.10
N TRP A 225 5.40 11.60 7.11
CA TRP A 225 6.42 10.56 6.88
C TRP A 225 7.10 10.69 5.52
N HIS A 226 6.37 11.11 4.48
CA HIS A 226 6.93 11.40 3.16
C HIS A 226 7.69 12.74 3.08
N GLY A 227 7.43 13.66 4.02
CA GLY A 227 8.16 14.92 4.20
C GLY A 227 7.27 16.15 4.28
N LEU A 228 7.85 17.31 4.61
CA LEU A 228 7.13 18.56 4.87
C LEU A 228 6.64 19.31 3.62
N ARG A 229 6.84 18.75 2.42
CA ARG A 229 6.46 19.43 1.18
C ARG A 229 4.93 19.44 1.01
N PRO A 230 4.32 20.60 0.68
CA PRO A 230 2.86 20.73 0.66
C PRO A 230 2.14 19.78 -0.29
N GLY A 231 2.75 19.43 -1.43
CA GLY A 231 2.15 18.49 -2.39
C GLY A 231 1.82 17.13 -1.78
N TYR A 232 2.66 16.63 -0.86
CA TYR A 232 2.38 15.39 -0.13
C TYR A 232 1.12 15.51 0.72
N HIS A 233 0.98 16.61 1.46
CA HIS A 233 -0.14 16.84 2.35
C HIS A 233 -1.45 16.97 1.57
N LEU A 234 -1.44 17.76 0.49
CA LEU A 234 -2.60 17.91 -0.40
C LEU A 234 -3.05 16.56 -0.97
N SER A 235 -2.11 15.77 -1.49
CA SER A 235 -2.39 14.45 -2.06
C SER A 235 -2.97 13.47 -1.03
N PHE A 236 -2.31 13.27 0.10
CA PHE A 236 -2.78 12.31 1.12
C PHE A 236 -4.10 12.75 1.75
N LEU A 237 -4.29 14.04 2.01
CA LEU A 237 -5.54 14.54 2.60
C LEU A 237 -6.73 14.53 1.64
N THR A 238 -6.50 14.31 0.34
CA THR A 238 -7.57 14.06 -0.64
C THR A 238 -8.12 12.63 -0.52
N ILE A 239 -7.33 11.66 -0.05
CA ILE A 239 -7.72 10.25 0.05
C ILE A 239 -8.92 10.02 1.00
N PRO A 240 -8.96 10.58 2.23
CA PRO A 240 -10.10 10.42 3.13
C PRO A 240 -11.43 10.87 2.51
N LEU A 241 -11.43 11.95 1.71
CA LEU A 241 -12.61 12.43 1.00
C LEU A 241 -13.10 11.38 -0.02
N CYS A 242 -12.20 10.78 -0.80
CA CYS A 242 -12.54 9.70 -1.72
C CYS A 242 -13.10 8.48 -1.00
N LEU A 243 -12.57 8.14 0.18
CA LEU A 243 -13.03 6.99 0.97
C LEU A 243 -14.44 7.18 1.51
N VAL A 244 -14.77 8.36 2.05
CA VAL A 244 -16.14 8.63 2.53
C VAL A 244 -17.15 8.73 1.39
N ALA A 245 -16.73 9.25 0.23
CA ALA A 245 -17.55 9.27 -0.98
C ALA A 245 -17.84 7.85 -1.49
N GLU A 246 -16.81 7.00 -1.51
CA GLU A 246 -16.91 5.59 -1.88
C GLU A 246 -17.87 4.82 -0.94
N GLU A 247 -17.73 4.99 0.37
CA GLU A 247 -18.62 4.37 1.36
C GLU A 247 -20.06 4.84 1.20
N ALA A 248 -20.28 6.15 1.02
CA ALA A 248 -21.63 6.69 0.81
C ALA A 248 -22.29 6.17 -0.46
N MET A 249 -21.54 6.03 -1.56
CA MET A 249 -22.05 5.47 -2.82
C MET A 249 -22.36 3.98 -2.69
N GLU A 250 -21.47 3.20 -2.06
CA GLU A 250 -21.75 1.80 -1.76
C GLU A 250 -23.05 1.66 -0.98
N ASP A 251 -23.22 2.54 0.01
CA ASP A 251 -24.33 2.51 0.92
C ASP A 251 -25.66 2.97 0.33
N GLY A 252 -25.67 4.05 -0.45
CA GLY A 252 -26.89 4.62 -1.01
C GLY A 252 -27.37 3.95 -2.29
N ILE A 253 -26.42 3.42 -3.08
CA ILE A 253 -26.67 2.99 -4.46
C ILE A 253 -26.13 1.58 -4.71
N LEU A 254 -24.80 1.37 -4.63
CA LEU A 254 -24.17 0.20 -5.26
C LEU A 254 -24.61 -1.14 -4.66
N ARG A 255 -24.83 -1.21 -3.34
CA ARG A 255 -25.30 -2.45 -2.67
C ARG A 255 -26.74 -2.82 -2.99
N HIS A 256 -27.50 -1.90 -3.60
CA HIS A 256 -28.91 -2.08 -3.94
C HIS A 256 -29.16 -2.28 -5.44
N LEU A 257 -28.11 -2.33 -6.25
CA LEU A 257 -28.21 -2.63 -7.67
C LEU A 257 -28.49 -4.12 -7.90
N SER A 258 -29.14 -4.44 -9.02
CA SER A 258 -29.23 -5.82 -9.50
C SER A 258 -27.84 -6.38 -9.81
N PRO A 259 -27.66 -7.72 -9.90
CA PRO A 259 -26.37 -8.33 -10.22
C PRO A 259 -25.74 -7.76 -11.50
N SER A 260 -26.52 -7.62 -12.58
CA SER A 260 -26.04 -7.04 -13.84
C SER A 260 -25.68 -5.56 -13.71
N GLY A 261 -26.48 -4.79 -12.96
CA GLY A 261 -26.18 -3.38 -12.66
C GLY A 261 -24.90 -3.22 -11.84
N ARG A 262 -24.64 -4.14 -10.91
CA ARG A 262 -23.42 -4.15 -10.10
C ARG A 262 -22.17 -4.39 -10.94
N ILE A 263 -22.24 -5.22 -11.98
CA ILE A 263 -21.11 -5.45 -12.90
C ILE A 263 -20.72 -4.15 -13.61
N CYS A 264 -21.70 -3.46 -14.21
CA CYS A 264 -21.46 -2.19 -14.88
C CYS A 264 -20.89 -1.14 -13.91
N ALA A 265 -21.50 -1.01 -12.73
CA ALA A 265 -21.06 -0.08 -11.71
C ALA A 265 -19.64 -0.38 -11.19
N ASN A 266 -19.26 -1.66 -11.06
CA ASN A 266 -17.90 -2.04 -10.66
C ASN A 266 -16.85 -1.62 -11.70
N TRP A 267 -17.16 -1.71 -13.01
CA TRP A 267 -16.28 -1.21 -14.07
C TRP A 267 -16.13 0.31 -14.00
N THR A 268 -17.24 1.04 -13.85
CA THR A 268 -17.22 2.50 -13.68
C THR A 268 -16.43 2.91 -12.44
N HIS A 269 -16.66 2.25 -11.31
CA HIS A 269 -15.93 2.49 -10.06
C HIS A 269 -14.44 2.25 -10.24
N ARG A 270 -14.04 1.13 -10.86
CA ARG A 270 -12.62 0.86 -11.16
C ARG A 270 -11.98 1.99 -11.97
N LEU A 271 -12.67 2.49 -13.00
CA LEU A 271 -12.18 3.61 -13.83
C LEU A 271 -12.04 4.91 -13.01
N LEU A 272 -13.05 5.25 -12.21
CA LEU A 272 -13.04 6.44 -11.35
C LEU A 272 -11.95 6.35 -10.27
N LYS A 273 -11.75 5.17 -9.68
CA LYS A 273 -10.67 4.88 -8.73
C LYS A 273 -9.30 5.14 -9.35
N MET A 274 -9.08 4.70 -10.59
CA MET A 274 -7.82 5.00 -11.30
C MET A 274 -7.65 6.50 -11.53
N ARG A 275 -8.70 7.24 -11.90
CA ARG A 275 -8.63 8.70 -12.04
C ARG A 275 -8.33 9.43 -10.73
N ALA A 276 -8.90 8.98 -9.62
CA ALA A 276 -8.59 9.52 -8.31
C ALA A 276 -7.11 9.28 -7.96
N TYR A 277 -6.60 8.08 -8.23
CA TYR A 277 -5.18 7.73 -8.06
C TYR A 277 -4.27 8.61 -8.90
N ASP A 278 -4.58 8.77 -10.19
CA ASP A 278 -3.76 9.54 -11.11
C ASP A 278 -3.68 11.01 -10.67
N TYR A 279 -4.82 11.58 -10.27
CA TYR A 279 -4.93 12.96 -9.79
C TYR A 279 -4.15 13.21 -8.48
N VAL A 280 -4.27 12.30 -7.51
CA VAL A 280 -3.52 12.35 -6.24
C VAL A 280 -2.02 12.17 -6.49
N CYS A 281 -1.65 11.29 -7.42
CA CYS A 281 -0.27 11.04 -7.80
C CYS A 281 0.41 12.27 -8.40
N VAL A 282 -0.28 13.03 -9.27
CA VAL A 282 0.30 14.26 -9.83
C VAL A 282 0.60 15.28 -8.73
N GLY A 283 -0.30 15.49 -7.77
CA GLY A 283 -0.02 16.36 -6.62
C GLY A 283 1.19 15.88 -5.78
N PHE A 284 1.35 14.56 -5.64
CA PHE A 284 2.44 13.97 -4.88
C PHE A 284 3.78 14.19 -5.61
N LEU A 285 3.78 14.10 -6.94
CA LEU A 285 4.95 14.31 -7.80
C LEU A 285 5.41 15.77 -7.85
N LEU A 286 4.48 16.72 -7.95
CA LEU A 286 4.78 18.14 -8.06
C LEU A 286 5.44 18.71 -6.80
N ARG A 287 5.16 18.12 -5.63
CA ARG A 287 5.71 18.45 -4.30
C ARG A 287 5.42 19.88 -3.79
N SER A 288 5.32 20.89 -4.65
CA SER A 288 5.06 22.28 -4.28
C SER A 288 3.56 22.55 -4.11
N PHE A 289 3.23 23.52 -3.26
CA PHE A 289 1.85 23.97 -3.09
C PHE A 289 1.32 24.59 -4.39
N GLU A 290 2.04 25.58 -4.92
CA GLU A 290 1.65 26.34 -6.11
C GLU A 290 1.51 25.45 -7.34
N GLY A 291 2.47 24.56 -7.60
CA GLY A 291 2.39 23.63 -8.72
C GLY A 291 1.18 22.69 -8.61
N THR A 292 0.93 22.14 -7.42
CA THR A 292 -0.23 21.27 -7.18
C THR A 292 -1.55 22.00 -7.40
N ILE A 293 -1.69 23.20 -6.83
CA ILE A 293 -2.91 24.02 -6.96
C ILE A 293 -3.12 24.45 -8.41
N CYS A 294 -2.07 24.89 -9.11
CA CYS A 294 -2.12 25.26 -10.53
C CYS A 294 -2.57 24.08 -11.39
N TYR A 295 -1.98 22.90 -11.18
CA TYR A 295 -2.38 21.69 -11.90
C TYR A 295 -3.84 21.34 -11.62
N TRP A 296 -4.26 21.31 -10.36
CA TRP A 296 -5.62 20.98 -9.95
C TRP A 296 -6.67 21.98 -10.43
N SER A 297 -6.37 23.28 -10.42
CA SER A 297 -7.26 24.31 -10.98
C SER A 297 -7.39 24.15 -12.49
N SER A 298 -6.30 23.77 -13.18
CA SER A 298 -6.28 23.55 -14.63
C SER A 298 -7.25 22.44 -15.09
N VAL A 299 -7.51 21.46 -14.20
CA VAL A 299 -8.48 20.37 -14.41
C VAL A 299 -9.76 20.54 -13.58
N TYR A 300 -10.04 21.77 -13.12
CA TYR A 300 -11.26 22.16 -12.41
C TYR A 300 -11.54 21.37 -11.13
N TYR A 301 -10.50 20.92 -10.43
CA TYR A 301 -10.63 20.11 -9.20
C TYR A 301 -11.55 18.90 -9.38
N CYS A 302 -11.55 18.29 -10.57
CA CYS A 302 -12.55 17.31 -10.98
C CYS A 302 -12.72 16.13 -10.01
N VAL A 303 -11.65 15.69 -9.35
CA VAL A 303 -11.70 14.61 -8.35
C VAL A 303 -12.32 15.08 -7.02
N HIS A 304 -11.98 16.27 -6.51
CA HIS A 304 -12.63 16.81 -5.30
C HIS A 304 -14.11 17.06 -5.55
N VAL A 305 -14.46 17.70 -6.67
CA VAL A 305 -15.85 17.97 -7.07
C VAL A 305 -16.61 16.64 -7.22
N GLY A 306 -16.02 15.66 -7.90
CA GLY A 306 -16.61 14.33 -8.06
C GLY A 306 -16.84 13.62 -6.73
N ALA A 307 -15.83 13.62 -5.85
CA ALA A 307 -15.94 12.97 -4.54
C ALA A 307 -17.00 13.62 -3.64
N VAL A 308 -17.08 14.96 -3.59
CA VAL A 308 -18.15 15.67 -2.87
C VAL A 308 -19.52 15.34 -3.46
N SER A 309 -19.64 15.34 -4.79
CA SER A 309 -20.89 15.02 -5.48
C SER A 309 -21.36 13.60 -5.16
N PHE A 310 -20.45 12.61 -5.22
CA PHE A 310 -20.73 11.22 -4.86
C PHE A 310 -21.10 11.05 -3.38
N LEU A 311 -20.43 11.78 -2.49
CA LEU A 311 -20.77 11.79 -1.07
C LEU A 311 -22.21 12.29 -0.85
N VAL A 312 -22.57 13.43 -1.44
CA VAL A 312 -23.91 14.04 -1.30
C VAL A 312 -24.98 13.11 -1.88
N VAL A 313 -24.78 12.63 -3.11
CA VAL A 313 -25.72 11.73 -3.79
C VAL A 313 -25.89 10.42 -3.01
N GLY A 314 -24.79 9.80 -2.59
CA GLY A 314 -24.82 8.56 -1.82
C GLY A 314 -25.58 8.70 -0.50
N LYS A 315 -25.34 9.80 0.25
CA LYS A 315 -26.07 10.09 1.49
C LYS A 315 -27.55 10.39 1.24
N ALA A 316 -27.88 11.19 0.22
CA ALA A 316 -29.26 11.52 -0.12
C ALA A 316 -30.07 10.27 -0.51
N MET A 317 -29.50 9.41 -1.37
CA MET A 317 -30.13 8.15 -1.78
C MET A 317 -30.27 7.18 -0.60
N GLY A 318 -29.27 7.11 0.28
CA GLY A 318 -29.34 6.32 1.50
C GLY A 318 -30.44 6.80 2.45
N ALA A 319 -30.62 8.12 2.60
CA ALA A 319 -31.68 8.70 3.42
C ALA A 319 -33.07 8.45 2.81
N LEU A 320 -33.24 8.65 1.50
CA LEU A 320 -34.49 8.41 0.80
C LEU A 320 -34.96 6.95 0.97
N ARG A 321 -34.04 5.99 0.83
CA ARG A 321 -34.34 4.57 1.04
C ARG A 321 -34.74 4.24 2.48
N LYS A 322 -34.15 4.91 3.48
CA LYS A 322 -34.54 4.73 4.88
C LYS A 322 -35.93 5.28 5.15
N TRP A 323 -36.30 6.39 4.52
CA TRP A 323 -37.62 7.00 4.65
C TRP A 323 -38.73 6.18 3.98
N GLN A 324 -38.41 5.45 2.91
CA GLN A 324 -39.34 4.56 2.20
C GLN A 324 -39.58 3.20 2.87
N ARG A 325 -38.85 2.87 3.94
CA ARG A 325 -38.99 1.62 4.70
C ARG A 325 -39.78 1.84 5.98
#